data_AF-A0A929UPJ7-F1
#
_entry.id   AF-A0A929UPJ7-F1
#
_cell.length_a   1.000
_cell.length_b   1.000
_cell.length_c   1.000
_cell.angle_alpha   90.00
_cell.angle_beta   90.00
_cell.angle_gamma   90.00
#
_symmetry.space_group_name_H-M   'P 1'
#
loop_
_entity.id
_entity.type
_entity.pdbx_description
1 polymer ?
#
loop_
_entity_poly.entity_id
_entity_poly.type
_entity_poly.pdbx_seq_one_letter_code
_entity_poly.pdbx_strand_id
1 'polypeptide(L)'
;MPATKCAVSDVDRSLYDFKNEENSSDYFREKEGLTEEIVRRISAEKNDPAWMLDFRLKSLRLYHELQIPDWGPSIEGLNMDNIATYVRHKTGMKGSWEEVPEDIKSTFERLGIPQAERESLAGVGAQFDSELVYHNLQKDVAEKGVVYTDLESALHNEFAEMVKEYFMHLVPPSDHKFAALHGAVWSGGSFVYVPKGVKVEIPLQSYFRLNAAGAGQFEHTLIIVDEGADLHFIEGCSAPKYNVANLHAGCVELYVKKGARLRYSTIENWSKNMYNLNTKRALVEEGGTMEWVSGSFGSHVSYLYPMTILKGDHSHMEFTGITFAGAGQNLDTGAKVVHRGRGTTSLITTKSISKD
;
A
#
# COMPACT_ATOMS: atom_id res chain seq x y z
N MET A 1 -46.94 -3.82 -2.64
CA MET A 1 -45.90 -4.23 -3.60
C MET A 1 -44.75 -4.83 -2.80
N PRO A 2 -44.20 -5.99 -3.17
CA PRO A 2 -43.07 -6.56 -2.43
C PRO A 2 -41.86 -5.64 -2.62
N ALA A 3 -41.15 -5.35 -1.52
CA ALA A 3 -39.90 -4.60 -1.54
C ALA A 3 -38.97 -5.21 -2.60
N THR A 4 -38.54 -4.36 -3.53
CA THR A 4 -37.68 -4.70 -4.66
C THR A 4 -36.42 -5.38 -4.13
N LYS A 5 -36.29 -6.69 -4.37
CA LYS A 5 -35.08 -7.50 -4.07
C LYS A 5 -33.80 -7.01 -4.78
N CYS A 6 -33.90 -5.92 -5.54
CA CYS A 6 -32.80 -5.27 -6.26
C CYS A 6 -32.33 -3.96 -5.59
N ALA A 7 -32.94 -3.53 -4.49
CA ALA A 7 -32.47 -2.37 -3.73
C ALA A 7 -31.36 -2.81 -2.78
N VAL A 8 -30.10 -2.69 -3.24
CA VAL A 8 -28.93 -2.82 -2.37
C VAL A 8 -28.73 -1.46 -1.70
N SER A 9 -28.97 -1.36 -0.39
CA SER A 9 -28.60 -0.19 0.39
C SER A 9 -27.10 0.09 0.25
N ASP A 10 -26.70 1.36 0.22
CA ASP A 10 -25.26 1.69 0.26
C ASP A 10 -24.61 1.04 1.47
N VAL A 11 -23.34 0.65 1.33
CA VAL A 11 -22.55 0.06 2.42
C VAL A 11 -22.51 1.05 3.58
N ASP A 12 -22.93 0.63 4.78
CA ASP A 12 -22.80 1.45 5.99
C ASP A 12 -21.31 1.72 6.27
N ARG A 13 -20.93 3.00 6.16
CA ARG A 13 -19.56 3.48 6.35
C ARG A 13 -19.33 4.19 7.67
N SER A 14 -20.30 4.18 8.59
CA SER A 14 -20.19 4.84 9.89
C SER A 14 -18.96 4.39 10.70
N LEU A 15 -18.54 3.13 10.53
CA LEU A 15 -17.31 2.56 11.09
C LEU A 15 -16.02 3.18 10.52
N TYR A 16 -16.04 3.78 9.32
CA TYR A 16 -14.86 4.30 8.63
C TYR A 16 -14.81 5.83 8.56
N ASP A 17 -15.97 6.51 8.61
CA ASP A 17 -16.08 7.94 8.30
C ASP A 17 -15.84 8.88 9.51
N PHE A 18 -15.41 8.36 10.66
CA PHE A 18 -15.09 9.19 11.83
C PHE A 18 -13.73 9.88 11.67
N LYS A 19 -13.63 11.13 12.12
CA LYS A 19 -12.45 12.00 11.98
C LYS A 19 -11.78 12.21 13.33
N ASN A 20 -10.45 12.20 13.34
CA ASN A 20 -9.68 12.72 14.47
C ASN A 20 -9.34 14.19 14.18
N GLU A 21 -9.48 15.07 15.18
CA GLU A 21 -9.09 16.48 15.04
C GLU A 21 -7.57 16.61 14.93
N GLU A 22 -7.09 17.19 13.82
CA GLU A 22 -5.68 17.54 13.64
C GLU A 22 -5.34 18.80 14.47
N ASN A 23 -4.78 18.62 15.67
CA ASN A 23 -4.22 19.73 16.44
C ASN A 23 -2.76 19.98 16.02
N SER A 24 -2.40 21.24 15.73
CA SER A 24 -1.04 21.62 15.30
C SER A 24 0.06 21.32 16.33
N SER A 25 -0.32 21.08 17.60
CA SER A 25 0.58 20.59 18.65
C SER A 25 1.07 19.18 18.38
N ASP A 26 0.25 18.32 17.78
CA ASP A 26 0.45 16.87 17.75
C ASP A 26 0.87 16.35 16.37
N TYR A 27 0.71 17.15 15.32
CA TYR A 27 1.01 16.78 13.94
C TYR A 27 2.13 17.63 13.31
N PHE A 28 2.95 17.00 12.46
CA PHE A 28 3.86 17.66 11.53
C PHE A 28 3.25 17.56 10.13
N ARG A 29 3.15 18.69 9.44
CA ARG A 29 2.56 18.79 8.10
C ARG A 29 3.47 19.61 7.22
N GLU A 30 3.92 19.02 6.12
CA GLU A 30 4.66 19.74 5.09
C GLU A 30 3.77 20.71 4.33
N LYS A 31 4.43 21.68 3.67
CA LYS A 31 3.73 22.56 2.73
C LYS A 31 3.14 21.74 1.58
N GLU A 32 2.00 22.21 1.07
CA GLU A 32 1.38 21.63 -0.11
C GLU A 32 2.28 21.85 -1.34
N GLY A 33 2.16 20.93 -2.30
CA GLY A 33 2.95 20.93 -3.51
C GLY A 33 4.15 20.00 -3.48
N LEU A 34 4.92 20.03 -4.56
CA LEU A 34 6.06 19.15 -4.78
C LEU A 34 7.25 19.98 -5.27
N THR A 35 8.24 20.18 -4.40
CA THR A 35 9.45 20.95 -4.70
C THR A 35 10.70 20.24 -4.18
N GLU A 36 11.86 20.63 -4.70
CA GLU A 36 13.14 20.11 -4.22
C GLU A 36 13.36 20.38 -2.73
N GLU A 37 12.91 21.54 -2.23
CA GLU A 37 13.00 21.91 -0.82
C GLU A 37 12.17 20.97 0.07
N ILE A 38 10.94 20.63 -0.37
CA ILE A 38 10.07 19.67 0.33
C ILE A 38 10.73 18.29 0.35
N VAL A 39 11.25 17.81 -0.79
CA VAL A 39 11.92 16.50 -0.87
C VAL A 39 13.14 16.43 0.05
N ARG A 40 13.96 17.49 0.10
CA ARG A 40 15.11 17.56 1.01
C ARG A 40 14.69 17.58 2.47
N ARG A 41 13.59 18.27 2.82
CA ARG A 41 13.04 18.26 4.18
C ARG A 41 12.53 16.89 4.59
N ILE A 42 11.75 16.22 3.74
CA ILE A 42 11.28 14.85 3.98
C ILE A 42 12.47 13.94 4.24
N SER A 43 13.50 14.02 3.40
CA SER A 43 14.69 13.19 3.52
C SER A 43 15.47 13.45 4.81
N ALA A 44 15.60 14.71 5.23
CA ALA A 44 16.24 15.09 6.48
C ALA A 44 15.45 14.63 7.70
N GLU A 45 14.12 14.80 7.68
CA GLU A 45 13.21 14.40 8.76
C GLU A 45 13.22 12.87 8.96
N LYS A 46 13.29 12.11 7.86
CA LYS A 46 13.36 10.65 7.86
C LYS A 46 14.78 10.10 8.09
N ASN A 47 15.78 10.99 8.23
CA ASN A 47 17.18 10.62 8.39
C ASN A 47 17.69 9.66 7.29
N ASP A 48 17.25 9.88 6.05
CA ASP A 48 17.56 9.03 4.92
C ASP A 48 19.09 8.87 4.68
N PRO A 49 19.56 7.70 4.24
CA PRO A 49 20.92 7.56 3.73
C PRO A 49 21.12 8.39 2.45
N ALA A 50 22.35 8.83 2.18
CA ALA A 50 22.65 9.74 1.07
C ALA A 50 22.13 9.26 -0.30
N TRP A 51 22.18 7.96 -0.56
CA TRP A 51 21.68 7.38 -1.81
C TRP A 51 20.15 7.54 -1.97
N MET A 52 19.40 7.54 -0.86
CA MET A 52 17.94 7.69 -0.88
C MET A 52 17.57 9.14 -1.17
N LEU A 53 18.30 10.12 -0.62
CA LEU A 53 18.14 11.53 -1.01
C LEU A 53 18.38 11.72 -2.52
N ASP A 54 19.47 11.19 -3.04
CA ASP A 54 19.79 11.26 -4.48
C ASP A 54 18.70 10.59 -5.33
N PHE A 55 18.18 9.45 -4.86
CA PHE A 55 17.07 8.74 -5.48
C PHE A 55 15.81 9.60 -5.52
N ARG A 56 15.40 10.20 -4.40
CA ARG A 56 14.22 11.08 -4.33
C ARG A 56 14.34 12.28 -5.26
N LEU A 57 15.50 12.92 -5.31
CA LEU A 57 15.76 14.06 -6.20
C LEU A 57 15.75 13.65 -7.68
N LYS A 58 16.24 12.45 -8.01
CA LYS A 58 16.12 11.89 -9.37
C LYS A 58 14.66 11.64 -9.73
N SER A 59 13.88 11.06 -8.82
CA SER A 59 12.45 10.81 -9.02
C SER A 59 11.66 12.10 -9.21
N LEU A 60 11.98 13.16 -8.46
CA LEU A 60 11.40 14.49 -8.63
C LEU A 60 11.66 15.07 -10.03
N ARG A 61 12.89 14.94 -10.54
CA ARG A 61 13.22 15.39 -11.91
C ARG A 61 12.38 14.63 -12.96
N LEU A 62 12.31 13.31 -12.84
CA LEU A 62 11.51 12.47 -13.74
C LEU A 62 10.02 12.85 -13.68
N TYR A 63 9.49 13.17 -12.50
CA TYR A 63 8.09 13.61 -12.35
C TYR A 63 7.77 14.85 -13.20
N HIS A 64 8.69 15.83 -13.23
CA HIS A 64 8.53 17.04 -14.03
C HIS A 64 8.70 16.80 -15.54
N GLU A 65 9.53 15.83 -15.93
CA GLU A 65 9.74 15.46 -17.34
C GLU A 65 8.59 14.62 -17.91
N LEU A 66 8.08 13.67 -17.12
CA LEU A 66 7.04 12.73 -17.54
C LEU A 66 5.68 13.43 -17.69
N GLN A 67 5.01 13.15 -18.81
CA GLN A 67 3.65 13.60 -19.07
C GLN A 67 2.63 12.57 -18.58
N ILE A 68 1.43 13.06 -18.26
CA ILE A 68 0.29 12.19 -18.01
C ILE A 68 -0.25 11.78 -19.37
N PRO A 69 -0.46 10.47 -19.63
CA PRO A 69 -1.06 10.02 -20.88
C PRO A 69 -2.47 10.61 -21.05
N ASP A 70 -2.89 10.78 -22.30
CA ASP A 70 -4.25 11.20 -22.67
C ASP A 70 -5.26 10.05 -22.67
N TRP A 71 -4.80 8.85 -22.31
CA TRP A 71 -5.60 7.65 -22.11
C TRP A 71 -5.61 7.25 -20.63
N GLY A 72 -6.78 6.88 -20.12
CA GLY A 72 -7.01 6.52 -18.72
C GLY A 72 -8.19 7.28 -18.11
N PRO A 73 -8.55 6.99 -16.85
CA PRO A 73 -9.59 7.74 -16.16
C PRO A 73 -9.14 9.19 -15.92
N SER A 74 -10.07 10.14 -16.02
CA SER A 74 -9.77 11.56 -15.82
C SER A 74 -9.31 11.82 -14.39
N ILE A 75 -8.26 12.61 -14.26
CA ILE A 75 -7.70 13.10 -13.00
C ILE A 75 -7.69 14.63 -12.94
N GLU A 76 -8.53 15.30 -13.73
CA GLU A 76 -8.58 16.77 -13.83
C GLU A 76 -8.83 17.47 -12.49
N GLY A 77 -9.52 16.80 -11.55
CA GLY A 77 -9.77 17.32 -10.21
C GLY A 77 -8.61 17.12 -9.22
N LEU A 78 -7.49 16.51 -9.64
CA LEU A 78 -6.29 16.33 -8.83
C LEU A 78 -5.26 17.41 -9.18
N ASN A 79 -5.00 18.31 -8.22
CA ASN A 79 -3.92 19.28 -8.31
C ASN A 79 -2.88 19.01 -7.23
N MET A 80 -1.66 18.63 -7.64
CA MET A 80 -0.56 18.34 -6.71
C MET A 80 -0.12 19.54 -5.88
N ASP A 81 -0.29 20.77 -6.37
CA ASP A 81 0.05 21.99 -5.62
C ASP A 81 -0.81 22.18 -4.36
N ASN A 82 -1.94 21.46 -4.29
CA ASN A 82 -2.88 21.49 -3.16
C ASN A 82 -2.79 20.22 -2.29
N ILE A 83 -1.84 19.32 -2.58
CA ILE A 83 -1.66 18.07 -1.83
C ILE A 83 -0.48 18.23 -0.88
N ALA A 84 -0.72 18.01 0.41
CA ALA A 84 0.36 17.86 1.37
C ALA A 84 1.02 16.50 1.17
N THR A 85 2.30 16.49 0.76
CA THR A 85 3.00 15.24 0.42
C THR A 85 3.48 14.45 1.62
N TYR A 86 3.51 15.06 2.81
CA TYR A 86 3.94 14.41 4.04
C TYR A 86 3.23 14.99 5.25
N VAL A 87 2.58 14.12 6.00
CA VAL A 87 1.88 14.42 7.26
C VAL A 87 2.10 13.28 8.25
N ARG A 88 2.66 13.57 9.42
CA ARG A 88 2.88 12.58 10.48
C ARG A 88 2.35 13.05 11.82
N HIS A 89 1.99 12.10 12.67
CA HIS A 89 1.83 12.36 14.10
C HIS A 89 3.23 12.53 14.73
N LYS A 90 3.39 13.39 15.73
CA LYS A 90 4.68 13.63 16.41
C LYS A 90 5.11 12.48 17.34
N THR A 91 4.30 11.43 17.44
CA THR A 91 4.58 10.23 18.25
C THR A 91 5.36 9.23 17.44
N GLY A 92 6.53 8.80 17.95
CA GLY A 92 7.30 7.73 17.32
C GLY A 92 6.62 6.36 17.44
N MET A 93 7.09 5.41 16.61
CA MET A 93 6.61 4.04 16.56
C MET A 93 6.64 3.34 17.94
N LYS A 94 5.58 2.59 18.25
CA LYS A 94 5.44 1.86 19.52
C LYS A 94 5.36 0.36 19.28
N GLY A 95 6.09 -0.41 20.11
CA GLY A 95 6.09 -1.87 20.07
C GLY A 95 5.03 -2.52 20.96
N SER A 96 4.31 -1.75 21.77
CA SER A 96 3.23 -2.24 22.63
C SER A 96 1.94 -1.45 22.39
N TRP A 97 0.80 -2.15 22.39
CA TRP A 97 -0.51 -1.53 22.18
C TRP A 97 -0.82 -0.48 23.26
N GLU A 98 -0.31 -0.68 24.46
CA GLU A 98 -0.52 0.20 25.62
C GLU A 98 0.14 1.57 25.46
N GLU A 99 1.21 1.65 24.66
CA GLU A 99 1.97 2.89 24.42
C GLU A 99 1.48 3.73 23.24
N VAL A 100 0.59 3.19 22.42
CA VAL A 100 -0.02 3.90 21.29
C VAL A 100 -0.87 5.08 21.82
N PRO A 101 -0.91 6.26 21.18
CA PRO A 101 -1.80 7.36 21.58
C PRO A 101 -3.28 6.96 21.60
N GLU A 102 -4.07 7.54 22.52
CA GLU A 102 -5.46 7.14 22.77
C GLU A 102 -6.40 7.43 21.58
N ASP A 103 -6.15 8.51 20.85
CA ASP A 103 -6.88 8.88 19.62
C ASP A 103 -6.64 7.86 18.49
N ILE A 104 -5.44 7.27 18.44
CA ILE A 104 -5.05 6.20 17.53
C ILE A 104 -5.58 4.84 18.01
N LYS A 105 -5.54 4.53 19.30
CA LYS A 105 -6.12 3.29 19.85
C LYS A 105 -7.61 3.19 19.63
N SER A 106 -8.36 4.21 20.03
CA SER A 106 -9.82 4.27 19.88
C SER A 106 -10.24 4.12 18.40
N THR A 107 -9.41 4.64 17.51
CA THR A 107 -9.54 4.50 16.07
C THR A 107 -9.47 3.04 15.63
N PHE A 108 -8.41 2.34 16.01
CA PHE A 108 -8.16 0.96 15.59
C PHE A 108 -9.04 -0.06 16.33
N GLU A 109 -9.43 0.21 17.58
CA GLU A 109 -10.41 -0.58 18.32
C GLU A 109 -11.77 -0.57 17.61
N ARG A 110 -12.21 0.59 17.12
CA ARG A 110 -13.44 0.70 16.29
C ARG A 110 -13.35 -0.08 14.99
N LEU A 111 -12.14 -0.19 14.43
CA LEU A 111 -11.88 -0.96 13.22
C LEU A 111 -11.70 -2.46 13.49
N GLY A 112 -11.68 -2.88 14.77
CA GLY A 112 -11.56 -4.28 15.18
C GLY A 112 -10.16 -4.89 15.05
N ILE A 113 -9.12 -4.08 14.82
CA ILE A 113 -7.75 -4.56 14.58
C ILE A 113 -7.20 -5.35 15.78
N PRO A 114 -7.35 -4.93 17.05
CA PRO A 114 -6.84 -5.69 18.19
C PRO A 114 -7.51 -7.05 18.38
N GLN A 115 -8.77 -7.19 17.97
CA GLN A 115 -9.47 -8.48 18.02
C GLN A 115 -8.98 -9.41 16.92
N ALA A 116 -8.84 -8.90 15.69
CA ALA A 116 -8.28 -9.65 14.58
C ALA A 116 -6.85 -10.13 14.87
N GLU A 117 -6.03 -9.29 15.52
CA GLU A 117 -4.68 -9.65 15.98
C GLU A 117 -4.69 -10.88 16.90
N ARG A 118 -5.50 -10.84 17.97
CA ARG A 118 -5.55 -11.91 18.97
C ARG A 118 -6.12 -13.22 18.43
N GLU A 119 -7.05 -13.14 17.48
CA GLU A 119 -7.79 -14.31 17.01
C GLU A 119 -7.20 -14.92 15.73
N SER A 120 -6.49 -14.16 14.90
CA SER A 120 -6.28 -14.59 13.49
C SER A 120 -5.01 -14.08 12.78
N LEU A 121 -4.10 -13.34 13.44
CA LEU A 121 -2.94 -12.75 12.74
C LEU A 121 -1.60 -13.09 13.40
N ALA A 122 -0.59 -13.42 12.57
CA ALA A 122 0.79 -13.67 13.00
C ALA A 122 1.58 -12.38 13.28
N GLY A 123 1.09 -11.25 12.78
CA GLY A 123 1.68 -9.95 13.01
C GLY A 123 0.81 -8.86 12.40
N VAL A 124 0.86 -7.69 13.02
CA VAL A 124 0.08 -6.52 12.65
C VAL A 124 1.00 -5.32 12.60
N GLY A 125 0.99 -4.64 11.46
CA GLY A 125 1.51 -3.28 11.30
C GLY A 125 0.32 -2.34 11.12
N ALA A 126 0.34 -1.20 11.79
CA ALA A 126 -0.66 -0.16 11.60
C ALA A 126 0.02 1.17 11.29
N GLN A 127 -0.28 1.72 10.12
CA GLN A 127 0.19 3.01 9.64
C GLN A 127 -0.93 4.03 9.71
N PHE A 128 -0.61 5.20 10.27
CA PHE A 128 -1.50 6.34 10.39
C PHE A 128 -0.88 7.53 9.67
N ASP A 129 -1.61 8.05 8.68
CA ASP A 129 -1.12 9.02 7.70
C ASP A 129 0.17 8.54 7.03
N SER A 130 1.30 9.22 7.28
CA SER A 130 2.55 8.90 6.62
C SER A 130 3.39 7.83 7.33
N GLU A 131 3.15 7.50 8.60
CA GLU A 131 4.11 6.69 9.39
C GLU A 131 3.49 5.49 10.11
N LEU A 132 4.29 4.44 10.32
CA LEU A 132 3.92 3.27 11.10
C LEU A 132 3.88 3.64 12.60
N VAL A 133 2.72 3.44 13.23
CA VAL A 133 2.47 3.81 14.64
C VAL A 133 2.45 2.60 15.57
N TYR A 134 2.20 1.40 15.02
CA TYR A 134 2.17 0.15 15.75
C TYR A 134 2.74 -0.99 14.92
N HIS A 135 3.54 -1.84 15.55
CA HIS A 135 4.05 -3.07 14.97
C HIS A 135 4.14 -4.17 16.02
N ASN A 136 3.60 -5.35 15.72
CA ASN A 136 3.79 -6.55 16.52
C ASN A 136 3.92 -7.79 15.64
N LEU A 137 4.83 -8.69 16.01
CA LEU A 137 5.07 -9.96 15.34
C LEU A 137 5.07 -11.07 16.39
N GLN A 138 4.34 -12.15 16.15
CA GLN A 138 4.34 -13.30 17.04
C GLN A 138 5.75 -13.88 17.19
N LYS A 139 6.12 -14.23 18.43
CA LYS A 139 7.45 -14.75 18.75
C LYS A 139 7.81 -15.97 17.92
N ASP A 140 6.88 -16.91 17.76
CA ASP A 140 7.08 -18.14 16.99
C ASP A 140 7.36 -17.87 15.49
N VAL A 141 6.92 -16.73 14.96
CA VAL A 141 7.18 -16.31 13.58
C VAL A 141 8.53 -15.59 13.48
N ALA A 142 8.85 -14.75 14.47
CA ALA A 142 10.17 -14.10 14.58
C ALA A 142 11.30 -15.13 14.78
N GLU A 143 11.07 -16.19 15.58
CA GLU A 143 12.03 -17.27 15.82
C GLU A 143 12.33 -18.10 14.56
N LYS A 144 11.41 -18.12 13.58
CA LYS A 144 11.65 -18.70 12.25
C LYS A 144 12.46 -17.78 11.33
N GLY A 145 12.88 -16.61 11.81
CA GLY A 145 13.66 -15.63 11.06
C GLY A 145 12.85 -14.76 10.11
N VAL A 146 11.52 -14.77 10.21
CA VAL A 146 10.66 -13.87 9.42
C VAL A 146 10.86 -12.44 9.91
N VAL A 147 11.05 -11.54 8.97
CA VAL A 147 11.19 -10.11 9.22
C VAL A 147 9.93 -9.43 8.77
N TYR A 148 9.31 -8.68 9.68
CA TYR A 148 8.28 -7.72 9.38
C TYR A 148 8.63 -6.45 10.15
N THR A 149 8.77 -5.33 9.46
CA THR A 149 9.07 -4.02 10.06
C THR A 149 8.67 -2.90 9.09
N ASP A 150 8.70 -1.65 9.54
CA ASP A 150 8.63 -0.49 8.65
C ASP A 150 9.86 -0.37 7.75
N LEU A 151 9.66 0.21 6.57
CA LEU A 151 10.73 0.36 5.58
C LEU A 151 11.83 1.33 6.04
N GLU A 152 11.50 2.33 6.86
CA GLU A 152 12.49 3.25 7.44
C GLU A 152 13.50 2.50 8.32
N SER A 153 13.02 1.68 9.26
CA SER A 153 13.88 0.87 10.12
C SER A 153 14.72 -0.11 9.30
N ALA A 154 14.15 -0.70 8.25
CA ALA A 154 14.88 -1.60 7.34
C ALA A 154 16.01 -0.89 6.56
N LEU A 155 15.93 0.42 6.34
CA LEU A 155 17.00 1.22 5.72
C LEU A 155 18.21 1.46 6.64
N HIS A 156 18.05 1.23 7.95
CA HIS A 156 19.06 1.55 8.97
C HIS A 156 19.61 0.33 9.72
N ASN A 157 19.16 -0.88 9.37
CA ASN A 157 19.57 -2.11 10.04
C ASN A 157 20.31 -3.05 9.07
N GLU A 158 20.45 -4.32 9.46
CA GLU A 158 21.14 -5.35 8.68
C GLU A 158 20.51 -5.62 7.29
N PHE A 159 19.29 -5.17 7.03
CA PHE A 159 18.58 -5.33 5.76
C PHE A 159 18.76 -4.14 4.81
N ALA A 160 19.50 -3.09 5.19
CA ALA A 160 19.64 -1.87 4.38
C ALA A 160 20.16 -2.12 2.95
N GLU A 161 21.13 -3.02 2.78
CA GLU A 161 21.64 -3.38 1.45
C GLU A 161 20.61 -4.17 0.64
N MET A 162 19.81 -5.01 1.28
CA MET A 162 18.71 -5.73 0.63
C MET A 162 17.63 -4.75 0.18
N VAL A 163 17.23 -3.79 1.02
CA VAL A 163 16.28 -2.74 0.65
C VAL A 163 16.83 -1.97 -0.56
N LYS A 164 18.10 -1.58 -0.55
CA LYS A 164 18.73 -0.87 -1.66
C LYS A 164 18.78 -1.68 -2.96
N GLU A 165 18.94 -3.00 -2.88
CA GLU A 165 18.92 -3.91 -4.04
C GLU A 165 17.52 -3.99 -4.71
N TYR A 166 16.45 -3.91 -3.91
CA TYR A 166 15.09 -4.19 -4.39
C TYR A 166 14.20 -2.96 -4.53
N PHE A 167 14.43 -1.91 -3.75
CA PHE A 167 13.57 -0.72 -3.68
C PHE A 167 13.53 0.01 -5.02
N MET A 168 12.31 0.14 -5.55
CA MET A 168 11.96 0.74 -6.84
C MET A 168 12.79 0.24 -8.02
N HIS A 169 13.16 -1.05 -8.00
CA HIS A 169 13.81 -1.73 -9.13
C HIS A 169 12.82 -2.47 -10.00
N LEU A 170 11.79 -3.06 -9.38
CA LEU A 170 10.69 -3.70 -10.08
C LEU A 170 9.70 -2.65 -10.58
N VAL A 171 9.44 -1.60 -9.80
CA VAL A 171 8.68 -0.40 -10.20
C VAL A 171 9.61 0.82 -10.23
N PRO A 172 10.34 1.06 -11.34
CA PRO A 172 11.25 2.19 -11.41
C PRO A 172 10.50 3.53 -11.49
N PRO A 173 11.09 4.65 -11.01
CA PRO A 173 10.47 5.97 -11.12
C PRO A 173 10.13 6.39 -12.56
N SER A 174 10.81 5.82 -13.56
CA SER A 174 10.56 6.09 -14.98
C SER A 174 9.33 5.35 -15.55
N ASP A 175 8.66 4.50 -14.77
CA ASP A 175 7.54 3.68 -15.26
C ASP A 175 6.33 4.54 -15.66
N HIS A 176 5.99 5.53 -14.83
CA HIS A 176 4.99 6.57 -15.14
C HIS A 176 5.08 7.73 -14.13
N LYS A 177 4.35 8.82 -14.40
CA LYS A 177 4.40 10.05 -13.59
C LYS A 177 4.13 9.82 -12.09
N PHE A 178 3.16 8.96 -11.74
CA PHE A 178 2.83 8.66 -10.34
C PHE A 178 3.87 7.75 -9.64
N ALA A 179 4.59 6.88 -10.37
CA ALA A 179 5.74 6.17 -9.81
C ALA A 179 6.89 7.14 -9.52
N ALA A 180 7.13 8.13 -10.39
CA ALA A 180 8.10 9.19 -10.13
C ALA A 180 7.72 10.05 -8.92
N LEU A 181 6.43 10.41 -8.79
CA LEU A 181 5.90 11.09 -7.61
C LEU A 181 6.17 10.28 -6.34
N HIS A 182 5.76 9.01 -6.34
CA HIS A 182 5.98 8.09 -5.23
C HIS A 182 7.47 8.06 -4.84
N GLY A 183 8.36 7.84 -5.80
CA GLY A 183 9.81 7.78 -5.54
C GLY A 183 10.40 9.08 -4.96
N ALA A 184 9.77 10.23 -5.18
CA ALA A 184 10.20 11.50 -4.60
C ALA A 184 9.77 11.67 -3.13
N VAL A 185 8.55 11.26 -2.80
CA VAL A 185 7.91 11.63 -1.52
C VAL A 185 7.43 10.44 -0.67
N TRP A 186 7.79 9.20 -1.00
CA TRP A 186 7.43 8.03 -0.19
C TRP A 186 7.78 8.27 1.29
N SER A 187 6.85 7.91 2.17
CA SER A 187 6.87 8.44 3.53
C SER A 187 6.64 7.41 4.63
N GLY A 188 6.33 6.17 4.27
CA GLY A 188 6.02 5.05 5.14
C GLY A 188 5.99 3.76 4.33
N GLY A 189 5.73 2.63 4.99
CA GLY A 189 5.55 1.38 4.28
C GLY A 189 5.93 0.16 5.09
N SER A 190 5.90 -1.00 4.44
CA SER A 190 6.16 -2.29 5.07
C SER A 190 7.31 -3.00 4.35
N PHE A 191 8.30 -3.46 5.12
CA PHE A 191 9.32 -4.37 4.67
C PHE A 191 9.07 -5.76 5.25
N VAL A 192 8.93 -6.76 4.37
CA VAL A 192 8.74 -8.16 4.78
C VAL A 192 9.76 -9.05 4.08
N TYR A 193 10.47 -9.86 4.86
CA TYR A 193 11.34 -10.92 4.34
C TYR A 193 10.99 -12.26 4.99
N VAL A 194 10.74 -13.28 4.16
CA VAL A 194 10.46 -14.65 4.61
C VAL A 194 11.61 -15.55 4.17
N PRO A 195 12.38 -16.13 5.10
CA PRO A 195 13.55 -16.95 4.77
C PRO A 195 13.22 -18.23 4.02
N LYS A 196 14.23 -18.79 3.35
CA LYS A 196 14.14 -20.05 2.59
C LYS A 196 13.44 -21.17 3.37
N GLY A 197 12.42 -21.76 2.75
CA GLY A 197 11.66 -22.89 3.26
C GLY A 197 10.71 -22.58 4.42
N VAL A 198 10.66 -21.33 4.90
CA VAL A 198 9.78 -20.94 6.01
C VAL A 198 8.35 -20.78 5.49
N LYS A 199 7.40 -21.36 6.22
CA LYS A 199 5.97 -21.22 5.96
C LYS A 199 5.31 -20.43 7.08
N VAL A 200 4.70 -19.31 6.72
CA VAL A 200 3.97 -18.44 7.64
C VAL A 200 2.50 -18.85 7.63
N GLU A 201 2.11 -19.72 8.57
CA GLU A 201 0.80 -20.38 8.59
C GLU A 201 -0.37 -19.42 8.85
N ILE A 202 -0.12 -18.37 9.61
CA ILE A 202 -1.10 -17.34 9.96
C ILE A 202 -0.74 -16.07 9.17
N PRO A 203 -1.70 -15.36 8.53
CA PRO A 203 -1.38 -14.20 7.73
C PRO A 203 -0.70 -13.07 8.51
N LEU A 204 0.17 -12.33 7.84
CA LEU A 204 0.63 -11.01 8.29
C LEU A 204 -0.34 -9.96 7.75
N GLN A 205 -0.61 -8.91 8.54
CA GLN A 205 -1.45 -7.81 8.10
C GLN A 205 -0.76 -6.45 8.27
N SER A 206 -0.88 -5.60 7.25
CA SER A 206 -0.60 -4.17 7.35
C SER A 206 -1.89 -3.39 7.14
N TYR A 207 -2.17 -2.45 8.04
CA TYR A 207 -3.35 -1.61 7.99
C TYR A 207 -2.96 -0.15 7.83
N PHE A 208 -3.46 0.47 6.77
CA PHE A 208 -3.18 1.85 6.41
C PHE A 208 -4.42 2.72 6.64
N ARG A 209 -4.28 3.77 7.44
CA ARG A 209 -5.34 4.76 7.66
C ARG A 209 -4.87 6.16 7.31
N LEU A 210 -5.48 6.76 6.30
CA LEU A 210 -5.27 8.18 5.98
C LEU A 210 -6.32 9.02 6.69
N ASN A 211 -5.94 9.72 7.75
CA ASN A 211 -6.82 10.62 8.48
C ASN A 211 -6.67 12.07 8.02
N ALA A 212 -5.51 12.49 7.51
CA ALA A 212 -5.28 13.90 7.24
C ALA A 212 -6.03 14.45 6.01
N ALA A 213 -6.69 15.61 6.14
CA ALA A 213 -7.42 16.22 5.03
C ALA A 213 -6.47 16.85 4.01
N GLY A 214 -6.66 16.58 2.71
CA GLY A 214 -5.83 17.14 1.63
C GLY A 214 -4.40 16.58 1.60
N ALA A 215 -4.18 15.46 2.28
CA ALA A 215 -2.90 14.77 2.30
C ALA A 215 -2.84 13.70 1.21
N GLY A 216 -1.63 13.48 0.69
CA GLY A 216 -1.29 12.34 -0.15
C GLY A 216 -0.75 11.18 0.69
N GLN A 217 -1.08 9.96 0.30
CA GLN A 217 -0.52 8.74 0.88
C GLN A 217 0.43 8.07 -0.12
N PHE A 218 1.67 7.86 0.31
CA PHE A 218 2.77 7.35 -0.51
C PHE A 218 3.50 6.21 0.22
N GLU A 219 2.76 5.20 0.64
CA GLU A 219 3.33 4.03 1.32
C GLU A 219 3.99 3.05 0.33
N HIS A 220 5.13 2.50 0.73
CA HIS A 220 5.90 1.56 -0.07
C HIS A 220 5.96 0.19 0.59
N THR A 221 5.35 -0.82 -0.02
CA THR A 221 5.39 -2.20 0.46
C THR A 221 6.41 -3.02 -0.34
N LEU A 222 7.46 -3.47 0.32
CA LEU A 222 8.50 -4.33 -0.24
C LEU A 222 8.48 -5.70 0.44
N ILE A 223 8.12 -6.74 -0.33
CA ILE A 223 8.04 -8.12 0.19
C ILE A 223 8.96 -9.04 -0.61
N ILE A 224 9.84 -9.76 0.07
CA ILE A 224 10.68 -10.81 -0.49
C ILE A 224 10.32 -12.14 0.17
N VAL A 225 9.80 -13.08 -0.63
CA VAL A 225 9.51 -14.46 -0.19
C VAL A 225 10.54 -15.38 -0.81
N ASP A 226 11.47 -15.87 0.01
CA ASP A 226 12.64 -16.62 -0.45
C ASP A 226 12.31 -18.06 -0.87
N GLU A 227 13.28 -18.80 -1.39
CA GLU A 227 13.08 -20.08 -2.05
C GLU A 227 12.25 -21.07 -1.20
N GLY A 228 11.19 -21.61 -1.78
CA GLY A 228 10.31 -22.58 -1.11
C GLY A 228 9.53 -22.03 0.10
N ALA A 229 9.56 -20.71 0.35
CA ALA A 229 8.83 -20.09 1.43
C ALA A 229 7.37 -19.80 1.07
N ASP A 230 6.51 -19.62 2.07
CA ASP A 230 5.08 -19.35 1.91
C ASP A 230 4.64 -18.18 2.80
N LEU A 231 3.98 -17.20 2.20
CA LEU A 231 3.41 -16.05 2.89
C LEU A 231 2.01 -15.73 2.39
N HIS A 232 1.10 -15.49 3.34
CA HIS A 232 -0.13 -14.72 3.09
C HIS A 232 0.00 -13.36 3.76
N PHE A 233 -0.01 -12.30 2.95
CA PHE A 233 0.00 -10.91 3.39
C PHE A 233 -1.35 -10.24 3.10
N ILE A 234 -1.87 -9.50 4.07
CA ILE A 234 -3.13 -8.77 3.98
C ILE A 234 -2.84 -7.28 4.13
N GLU A 235 -3.26 -6.50 3.15
CA GLU A 235 -3.23 -5.04 3.16
C GLU A 235 -4.66 -4.51 3.27
N GLY A 236 -4.94 -3.76 4.33
CA GLY A 236 -6.22 -3.06 4.50
C GLY A 236 -6.01 -1.55 4.45
N CYS A 237 -6.79 -0.84 3.63
CA CYS A 237 -6.73 0.62 3.55
C CYS A 237 -8.11 1.24 3.87
N SER A 238 -8.15 2.20 4.80
CA SER A 238 -9.36 3.01 5.07
C SER A 238 -9.07 4.50 5.18
N ALA A 239 -10.04 5.32 4.77
CA ALA A 239 -9.97 6.77 4.91
C ALA A 239 -11.34 7.36 5.31
N PRO A 240 -11.40 8.36 6.22
CA PRO A 240 -12.61 9.09 6.52
C PRO A 240 -13.04 9.97 5.33
N LYS A 241 -14.30 10.42 5.38
CA LYS A 241 -14.88 11.27 4.34
C LYS A 241 -14.47 12.74 4.50
N TYR A 242 -13.76 13.28 3.51
CA TYR A 242 -13.40 14.69 3.43
C TYR A 242 -14.04 15.39 2.22
N ASN A 243 -14.10 16.72 2.25
CA ASN A 243 -14.63 17.54 1.15
C ASN A 243 -13.53 18.04 0.19
N VAL A 244 -12.29 17.57 0.36
CA VAL A 244 -11.11 17.92 -0.45
C VAL A 244 -10.56 16.69 -1.15
N ALA A 245 -9.96 16.83 -2.32
CA ALA A 245 -9.35 15.71 -3.04
C ALA A 245 -8.18 15.14 -2.21
N ASN A 246 -8.17 13.81 -2.04
CA ASN A 246 -7.05 13.09 -1.45
C ASN A 246 -6.42 12.18 -2.53
N LEU A 247 -5.13 11.91 -2.40
CA LEU A 247 -4.38 11.05 -3.33
C LEU A 247 -3.81 9.87 -2.57
N HIS A 248 -3.97 8.68 -3.12
CA HIS A 248 -3.22 7.50 -2.71
C HIS A 248 -2.44 7.00 -3.92
N ALA A 249 -1.11 7.13 -3.85
CA ALA A 249 -0.17 6.71 -4.88
C ALA A 249 0.89 5.80 -4.24
N GLY A 250 0.42 4.67 -3.71
CA GLY A 250 1.24 3.61 -3.12
C GLY A 250 2.07 2.85 -4.15
N CYS A 251 3.13 2.21 -3.69
CA CYS A 251 3.96 1.31 -4.50
C CYS A 251 4.14 -0.02 -3.79
N VAL A 252 3.88 -1.13 -4.50
CA VAL A 252 4.03 -2.48 -3.97
C VAL A 252 4.96 -3.28 -4.88
N GLU A 253 6.08 -3.75 -4.33
CA GLU A 253 7.07 -4.58 -5.00
C GLU A 253 7.18 -5.94 -4.32
N LEU A 254 6.81 -6.99 -5.04
CA LEU A 254 6.76 -8.36 -4.53
C LEU A 254 7.75 -9.24 -5.29
N TYR A 255 8.66 -9.87 -4.56
CA TYR A 255 9.65 -10.79 -5.11
C TYR A 255 9.37 -12.20 -4.60
N VAL A 256 8.88 -13.06 -5.50
CA VAL A 256 8.56 -14.47 -5.21
C VAL A 256 9.66 -15.34 -5.79
N LYS A 257 10.54 -15.87 -4.93
CA LYS A 257 11.70 -16.66 -5.35
C LYS A 257 11.29 -18.09 -5.74
N LYS A 258 12.26 -18.91 -6.12
CA LYS A 258 12.06 -20.25 -6.67
C LYS A 258 11.20 -21.12 -5.75
N GLY A 259 10.13 -21.71 -6.27
CA GLY A 259 9.21 -22.58 -5.53
C GLY A 259 8.46 -21.89 -4.38
N ALA A 260 8.56 -20.56 -4.24
CA ALA A 260 7.91 -19.81 -3.19
C ALA A 260 6.45 -19.50 -3.54
N ARG A 261 5.62 -19.23 -2.53
CA ARG A 261 4.23 -18.83 -2.70
C ARG A 261 3.94 -17.54 -1.94
N LEU A 262 3.32 -16.58 -2.61
CA LEU A 262 2.83 -15.36 -2.01
C LEU A 262 1.36 -15.12 -2.36
N ARG A 263 0.52 -15.03 -1.34
CA ARG A 263 -0.84 -14.49 -1.46
C ARG A 263 -0.87 -13.06 -0.93
N TYR A 264 -1.26 -12.12 -1.77
CA TYR A 264 -1.42 -10.71 -1.43
C TYR A 264 -2.90 -10.32 -1.51
N SER A 265 -3.52 -10.14 -0.35
CA SER A 265 -4.92 -9.75 -0.22
C SER A 265 -5.04 -8.25 0.04
N THR A 266 -5.87 -7.56 -0.72
CA THR A 266 -6.12 -6.11 -0.60
C THR A 266 -7.60 -5.84 -0.43
N ILE A 267 -7.95 -5.07 0.59
CA ILE A 267 -9.31 -4.53 0.76
C ILE A 267 -9.18 -3.01 0.86
N GLU A 268 -9.61 -2.34 -0.19
CA GLU A 268 -9.57 -0.89 -0.30
C GLU A 268 -10.99 -0.34 -0.13
N ASN A 269 -11.23 0.45 0.91
CA ASN A 269 -12.49 1.16 1.14
C ASN A 269 -12.24 2.66 1.28
N TRP A 270 -12.18 3.33 0.13
CA TRP A 270 -11.82 4.75 0.05
C TRP A 270 -13.04 5.67 0.10
N SER A 271 -12.89 6.87 0.65
CA SER A 271 -13.90 7.93 0.53
C SER A 271 -14.10 8.38 -0.93
N LYS A 272 -15.30 8.88 -1.27
CA LYS A 272 -15.69 9.24 -2.66
C LYS A 272 -14.90 10.42 -3.27
N ASN A 273 -13.96 11.00 -2.52
CA ASN A 273 -13.07 12.10 -2.91
C ASN A 273 -11.60 11.64 -3.10
N MET A 274 -11.34 10.32 -3.01
CA MET A 274 -10.00 9.74 -3.17
C MET A 274 -9.67 9.47 -4.63
N TYR A 275 -8.46 9.83 -5.05
CA TYR A 275 -7.82 9.32 -6.26
C TYR A 275 -6.89 8.17 -5.88
N ASN A 276 -7.23 6.94 -6.27
CA ASN A 276 -6.40 5.77 -6.03
C ASN A 276 -5.61 5.42 -7.29
N LEU A 277 -4.32 5.75 -7.29
CA LEU A 277 -3.39 5.62 -8.41
C LEU A 277 -2.16 4.78 -8.03
N ASN A 278 -2.36 3.78 -7.16
CA ASN A 278 -1.25 2.94 -6.68
C ASN A 278 -0.73 1.98 -7.76
N THR A 279 0.52 1.54 -7.59
CA THR A 279 1.22 0.67 -8.55
C THR A 279 1.71 -0.57 -7.84
N LYS A 280 1.25 -1.74 -8.27
CA LYS A 280 1.62 -3.03 -7.67
C LYS A 280 2.26 -3.94 -8.71
N ARG A 281 3.43 -4.50 -8.39
CA ARG A 281 4.14 -5.40 -9.30
C ARG A 281 4.79 -6.56 -8.55
N ALA A 282 4.65 -7.76 -9.10
CA ALA A 282 5.30 -8.98 -8.63
C ALA A 282 6.26 -9.55 -9.68
N LEU A 283 7.39 -10.08 -9.24
CA LEU A 283 8.33 -10.87 -10.04
C LEU A 283 8.38 -12.29 -9.48
N VAL A 284 8.10 -13.28 -10.31
CA VAL A 284 7.99 -14.69 -9.91
C VAL A 284 9.04 -15.53 -10.62
N GLU A 285 9.88 -16.19 -9.82
CA GLU A 285 10.92 -17.10 -10.27
C GLU A 285 10.38 -18.54 -10.45
N GLU A 286 11.26 -19.48 -10.80
CA GLU A 286 10.91 -20.84 -11.25
C GLU A 286 10.01 -21.57 -10.24
N GLY A 287 8.88 -22.12 -10.70
CA GLY A 287 7.92 -22.83 -9.85
C GLY A 287 7.24 -21.98 -8.77
N GLY A 288 7.48 -20.66 -8.75
CA GLY A 288 6.85 -19.76 -7.80
C GLY A 288 5.37 -19.50 -8.13
N THR A 289 4.59 -19.14 -7.12
CA THR A 289 3.15 -18.85 -7.23
C THR A 289 2.82 -17.49 -6.63
N MET A 290 2.16 -16.64 -7.40
CA MET A 290 1.65 -15.34 -6.96
C MET A 290 0.11 -15.32 -7.00
N GLU A 291 -0.53 -15.06 -5.88
CA GLU A 291 -1.99 -14.96 -5.77
C GLU A 291 -2.39 -13.54 -5.35
N TRP A 292 -3.09 -12.83 -6.22
CA TRP A 292 -3.69 -11.55 -5.92
C TRP A 292 -5.15 -11.73 -5.53
N VAL A 293 -5.54 -11.19 -4.38
CA VAL A 293 -6.95 -11.07 -3.99
C VAL A 293 -7.25 -9.59 -3.79
N SER A 294 -8.21 -9.06 -4.54
CA SER A 294 -8.50 -7.62 -4.54
C SER A 294 -9.99 -7.34 -4.35
N GLY A 295 -10.29 -6.47 -3.39
CA GLY A 295 -11.61 -5.87 -3.23
C GLY A 295 -11.49 -4.34 -3.28
N SER A 296 -12.00 -3.73 -4.34
CA SER A 296 -11.97 -2.28 -4.54
C SER A 296 -13.35 -1.68 -4.34
N PHE A 297 -13.49 -0.87 -3.29
CA PHE A 297 -14.72 -0.19 -2.88
C PHE A 297 -14.46 1.30 -2.66
N GLY A 298 -15.39 2.15 -3.10
CA GLY A 298 -15.26 3.59 -2.90
C GLY A 298 -14.30 4.26 -3.89
N SER A 299 -13.66 5.37 -3.49
CA SER A 299 -12.87 6.32 -4.33
C SER A 299 -13.68 7.14 -5.33
N HIS A 300 -13.15 8.29 -5.76
CA HIS A 300 -13.67 9.03 -6.91
C HIS A 300 -13.21 8.36 -8.21
N VAL A 301 -11.89 8.14 -8.29
CA VAL A 301 -11.20 7.55 -9.44
C VAL A 301 -10.24 6.50 -8.91
N SER A 302 -10.29 5.30 -9.48
CA SER A 302 -9.27 4.27 -9.30
C SER A 302 -8.63 3.93 -10.63
N TYR A 303 -7.31 3.77 -10.63
CA TYR A 303 -6.58 3.22 -11.77
C TYR A 303 -5.59 2.15 -11.32
N LEU A 304 -6.03 0.88 -11.33
CA LEU A 304 -5.36 -0.21 -10.62
C LEU A 304 -5.13 -1.43 -11.50
N TYR A 305 -3.87 -1.75 -11.75
CA TYR A 305 -3.47 -2.90 -12.56
C TYR A 305 -2.30 -3.66 -11.92
N PRO A 306 -2.53 -4.44 -10.84
CA PRO A 306 -1.51 -5.33 -10.30
C PRO A 306 -0.90 -6.20 -11.41
N MET A 307 0.42 -6.12 -11.53
CA MET A 307 1.15 -6.75 -12.60
C MET A 307 2.04 -7.89 -12.08
N THR A 308 1.94 -9.08 -12.67
CA THR A 308 2.88 -10.17 -12.39
C THR A 308 3.77 -10.46 -13.61
N ILE A 309 5.08 -10.51 -13.39
CA ILE A 309 6.06 -11.01 -14.35
C ILE A 309 6.39 -12.46 -13.96
N LEU A 310 5.89 -13.41 -14.76
CA LEU A 310 6.19 -14.83 -14.64
C LEU A 310 7.51 -15.12 -15.36
N LYS A 311 8.62 -14.82 -14.67
CA LYS A 311 9.99 -14.87 -15.20
C LYS A 311 10.51 -16.30 -15.26
N GLY A 312 10.34 -17.08 -14.21
CA GLY A 312 10.87 -18.43 -14.13
C GLY A 312 9.95 -19.49 -14.76
N ASP A 313 10.55 -20.60 -15.17
CA ASP A 313 9.81 -21.73 -15.74
C ASP A 313 8.79 -22.28 -14.74
N HIS A 314 7.63 -22.73 -15.23
CA HIS A 314 6.53 -23.28 -14.45
C HIS A 314 5.99 -22.38 -13.35
N SER A 315 6.24 -21.06 -13.42
CA SER A 315 5.65 -20.10 -12.50
C SER A 315 4.16 -19.85 -12.79
N HIS A 316 3.39 -19.57 -11.74
CA HIS A 316 1.95 -19.41 -11.80
C HIS A 316 1.49 -18.07 -11.21
N MET A 317 0.41 -17.52 -11.76
CA MET A 317 -0.30 -16.40 -11.16
C MET A 317 -1.82 -16.62 -11.12
N GLU A 318 -2.43 -16.33 -9.99
CA GLU A 318 -3.89 -16.20 -9.87
C GLU A 318 -4.28 -14.79 -9.45
N PHE A 319 -5.32 -14.23 -10.08
CA PHE A 319 -5.94 -12.98 -9.69
C PHE A 319 -7.43 -13.20 -9.46
N THR A 320 -7.90 -12.83 -8.27
CA THR A 320 -9.33 -12.77 -7.93
C THR A 320 -9.69 -11.36 -7.50
N GLY A 321 -10.55 -10.69 -8.27
CA GLY A 321 -10.96 -9.30 -8.04
C GLY A 321 -12.47 -9.14 -7.90
N ILE A 322 -12.89 -8.25 -6.99
CA ILE A 322 -14.23 -7.68 -6.96
C ILE A 322 -14.16 -6.15 -6.93
N THR A 323 -14.97 -5.49 -7.75
CA THR A 323 -15.04 -4.01 -7.79
C THR A 323 -16.48 -3.57 -7.70
N PHE A 324 -16.77 -2.57 -6.85
CA PHE A 324 -18.09 -1.96 -6.72
C PHE A 324 -18.02 -0.45 -6.94
N ALA A 325 -18.71 0.04 -7.97
CA ALA A 325 -18.81 1.46 -8.30
C ALA A 325 -20.26 1.95 -8.16
N GLY A 326 -20.45 3.07 -7.45
CA GLY A 326 -21.71 3.82 -7.37
C GLY A 326 -21.69 5.10 -8.21
N ALA A 327 -22.76 5.90 -8.09
CA ALA A 327 -22.88 7.18 -8.78
C ALA A 327 -21.64 8.09 -8.63
N GLY A 328 -21.12 8.57 -9.77
CA GLY A 328 -20.02 9.54 -9.84
C GLY A 328 -18.62 8.96 -9.60
N GLN A 329 -18.47 7.64 -9.63
CA GLN A 329 -17.17 6.95 -9.47
C GLN A 329 -16.70 6.36 -10.80
N ASN A 330 -15.39 6.41 -11.05
CA ASN A 330 -14.75 5.77 -12.20
C ASN A 330 -13.65 4.81 -11.70
N LEU A 331 -13.96 3.52 -11.64
CA LEU A 331 -13.03 2.50 -11.14
C LEU A 331 -12.50 1.68 -12.31
N ASP A 332 -11.36 2.12 -12.85
CA ASP A 332 -10.64 1.42 -13.91
C ASP A 332 -9.66 0.42 -13.27
N THR A 333 -10.13 -0.81 -13.10
CA THR A 333 -9.41 -1.88 -12.39
C THR A 333 -9.20 -3.10 -13.28
N GLY A 334 -8.04 -3.74 -13.14
CA GLY A 334 -7.69 -4.93 -13.91
C GLY A 334 -6.50 -5.66 -13.32
N ALA A 335 -5.91 -6.54 -14.12
CA ALA A 335 -4.67 -7.25 -13.78
C ALA A 335 -3.83 -7.41 -15.05
N LYS A 336 -2.51 -7.47 -14.90
CA LYS A 336 -1.58 -7.65 -16.02
C LYS A 336 -0.63 -8.82 -15.75
N VAL A 337 -0.40 -9.64 -16.77
CA VAL A 337 0.51 -10.79 -16.68
C VAL A 337 1.49 -10.77 -17.83
N VAL A 338 2.77 -10.97 -17.53
CA VAL A 338 3.82 -11.12 -18.54
C VAL A 338 4.43 -12.50 -18.40
N HIS A 339 4.12 -13.38 -19.36
CA HIS A 339 4.68 -14.73 -19.45
C HIS A 339 6.06 -14.68 -20.12
N ARG A 340 7.11 -15.12 -19.40
CA ARG A 340 8.47 -15.24 -19.95
C ARG A 340 9.05 -16.64 -19.81
N GLY A 341 8.81 -17.30 -18.68
CA GLY A 341 9.26 -18.67 -18.44
C GLY A 341 8.52 -19.71 -19.30
N ARG A 342 9.10 -20.89 -19.43
CA ARG A 342 8.46 -22.04 -20.10
C ARG A 342 7.36 -22.61 -19.22
N GLY A 343 6.23 -22.97 -19.81
CA GLY A 343 5.15 -23.66 -19.09
C GLY A 343 4.48 -22.83 -17.98
N THR A 344 4.62 -21.50 -18.01
CA THR A 344 3.94 -20.59 -17.07
C THR A 344 2.43 -20.59 -17.30
N THR A 345 1.64 -20.41 -16.25
CA THR A 345 0.17 -20.39 -16.32
C THR A 345 -0.41 -19.21 -15.54
N SER A 346 -1.59 -18.75 -15.92
CA SER A 346 -2.29 -17.69 -15.20
C SER A 346 -3.80 -17.86 -15.21
N LEU A 347 -4.47 -17.46 -14.13
CA LEU A 347 -5.93 -17.40 -14.02
C LEU A 347 -6.35 -16.01 -13.54
N ILE A 348 -7.28 -15.37 -14.25
CA ILE A 348 -7.84 -14.07 -13.87
C ILE A 348 -9.34 -14.21 -13.75
N THR A 349 -9.85 -14.00 -12.53
CA THR A 349 -11.28 -13.96 -12.21
C THR A 349 -11.61 -12.57 -11.69
N THR A 350 -12.44 -11.83 -12.41
CA THR A 350 -12.90 -10.50 -11.98
C THR A 350 -14.42 -10.41 -11.99
N LYS A 351 -14.98 -9.74 -11.00
CA LYS A 351 -16.40 -9.44 -10.91
C LYS A 351 -16.59 -7.95 -10.62
N SER A 352 -17.24 -7.25 -11.53
CA SER A 352 -17.56 -5.83 -11.36
C SER A 352 -19.05 -5.64 -11.15
N ILE A 353 -19.39 -4.77 -10.20
CA ILE A 353 -20.77 -4.38 -9.88
C ILE A 353 -20.84 -2.86 -10.03
N SER A 354 -21.72 -2.40 -10.90
CA SER A 354 -22.02 -0.97 -11.05
C SER A 354 -23.44 -0.73 -10.58
N LYS A 355 -23.60 0.29 -9.73
CA LYS A 355 -24.87 0.74 -9.20
C LYS A 355 -25.05 2.22 -9.58
N ASP A 356 -26.28 2.53 -10.00
CA ASP A 356 -26.80 3.85 -10.39
C ASP A 356 -26.51 4.30 -11.83
#